data_AF-A0A338P7D6-F1
#
_entry.id   AF-A0A338P7D6-F1
#
_cell.length_a   1.000
_cell.length_b   1.000
_cell.length_c   1.000
_cell.angle_alpha   90.00
_cell.angle_beta   90.00
_cell.angle_gamma   90.00
#
_symmetry.space_group_name_H-M   'P 1'
#
loop_
_entity.id
_entity.type
_entity.pdbx_description
1 polymer ?
#
loop_
_entity_poly.entity_id
_entity_poly.type
_entity_poly.pdbx_seq_one_letter_code
_entity_poly.pdbx_strand_id
1 'polypeptide(L)'
;AFGTIAIQLAHHRGAKVISTAHSLEDKQHLERLRPSIARVIDVSNGKVHVAESCLEETGGLGVDIVIDAGGGYLRTEQMQEVGS
;
A
#
# COMPACT_ATOMS: atom_id res chain seq x y z
N ALA A 1 -1.03 5.33 -12.30
CA ALA A 1 0.13 6.09 -12.82
C ALA A 1 1.10 6.51 -11.70
N PHE A 2 0.67 7.32 -10.71
CA PHE A 2 1.56 7.82 -9.64
C PHE A 2 2.28 6.72 -8.86
N GLY A 3 1.57 5.70 -8.37
CA GLY A 3 2.16 4.59 -7.61
C GLY A 3 3.29 3.86 -8.36
N THR A 4 3.10 3.58 -9.65
CA THR A 4 4.13 2.93 -10.49
C THR A 4 5.39 3.78 -10.63
N ILE A 5 5.26 5.10 -10.78
CA ILE A 5 6.42 6.01 -10.86
C ILE A 5 7.16 6.04 -9.52
N ALA A 6 6.44 6.08 -8.40
CA ALA A 6 7.03 6.03 -7.07
C ALA A 6 7.83 4.73 -6.85
N ILE A 7 7.27 3.58 -7.26
CA ILE A 7 7.93 2.28 -7.22
C ILE A 7 9.23 2.30 -8.04
N GLN A 8 9.19 2.81 -9.27
CA GLN A 8 10.36 2.87 -10.15
C GLN A 8 11.47 3.74 -9.57
N LEU A 9 11.14 4.92 -9.04
CA LEU A 9 12.11 5.82 -8.41
C LEU A 9 12.71 5.19 -7.14
N ALA A 10 11.90 4.54 -6.31
CA ALA A 10 12.35 3.85 -5.12
C ALA A 10 13.35 2.73 -5.48
N HIS A 11 13.00 1.89 -6.45
CA HIS A 11 13.90 0.85 -6.94
C HIS A 11 15.20 1.41 -7.54
N HIS A 12 15.12 2.51 -8.29
CA HIS A 12 16.31 3.18 -8.83
C HIS A 12 17.28 3.65 -7.74
N ARG A 13 16.78 3.94 -6.54
CA ARG A 13 17.59 4.29 -5.35
C ARG A 13 17.96 3.09 -4.47
N GLY A 14 17.66 1.87 -4.90
CA GLY A 14 17.98 0.65 -4.15
C GLY A 14 17.03 0.35 -2.99
N ALA A 15 15.88 1.02 -2.91
CA ALA A 15 14.91 0.78 -1.84
C ALA A 15 14.15 -0.53 -2.03
N LYS A 16 13.87 -1.21 -0.91
CA LYS A 16 12.89 -2.30 -0.83
C LYS A 16 11.49 -1.67 -0.87
N VAL A 17 10.62 -2.21 -1.71
CA VAL A 17 9.27 -1.66 -1.91
C VAL A 17 8.23 -2.66 -1.43
N ILE A 18 7.25 -2.16 -0.66
CA ILE A 18 5.99 -2.83 -0.34
C ILE A 18 4.88 -1.97 -0.93
N SER A 19 3.95 -2.58 -1.67
CA SER A 19 2.84 -1.87 -2.32
C SER A 19 1.50 -2.47 -1.90
N THR A 20 0.43 -1.71 -2.05
CA THR A 20 -0.95 -2.20 -1.97
C THR A 20 -1.55 -2.36 -3.36
N ALA A 21 -2.58 -3.20 -3.49
CA ALA A 21 -3.40 -3.36 -4.69
C ALA A 21 -4.87 -3.54 -4.31
N HIS A 22 -5.78 -2.89 -5.03
CA HIS A 22 -7.24 -2.98 -4.78
C HIS A 22 -7.95 -3.97 -5.73
N SER A 23 -7.22 -4.60 -6.64
CA SER A 23 -7.74 -5.60 -7.58
C SER A 23 -6.71 -6.71 -7.82
N LEU A 24 -7.20 -7.88 -8.23
CA LEU A 24 -6.33 -8.99 -8.64
C LEU A 24 -5.46 -8.62 -9.85
N GLU A 25 -6.01 -7.85 -10.79
CA GLU A 25 -5.29 -7.39 -11.98
C GLU A 25 -4.11 -6.49 -11.58
N ASP A 26 -4.33 -5.49 -10.73
CA ASP A 26 -3.27 -4.61 -10.22
C ASP A 26 -2.22 -5.41 -9.45
N LYS A 27 -2.65 -6.37 -8.62
CA LYS A 27 -1.73 -7.24 -7.88
C LYS A 27 -0.81 -7.99 -8.83
N GLN A 28 -1.37 -8.68 -9.83
CA GLN A 28 -0.60 -9.43 -10.81
C GLN A 28 0.27 -8.52 -11.68
N HIS A 29 -0.16 -7.29 -11.95
CA HIS A 29 0.66 -6.30 -12.65
C HIS A 29 1.89 -5.92 -11.81
N LEU A 30 1.70 -5.57 -10.54
CA LEU A 30 2.77 -5.19 -9.61
C LEU A 30 3.76 -6.33 -9.37
N GLU A 31 3.29 -7.57 -9.22
CA GLU A 31 4.14 -8.76 -9.03
C GLU A 31 5.04 -9.06 -10.24
N ARG A 32 4.69 -8.56 -11.43
CA ARG A 32 5.49 -8.73 -12.66
C ARG A 32 6.57 -7.66 -12.85
N LEU A 33 6.57 -6.60 -12.04
CA LEU A 33 7.56 -5.52 -12.16
C LEU A 33 8.98 -6.00 -11.83
N ARG A 34 9.95 -5.33 -12.46
CA ARG A 34 11.39 -5.57 -12.25
C ARG A 34 12.09 -4.24 -11.94
N PRO A 35 12.89 -4.15 -10.86
CA PRO A 35 13.11 -5.15 -9.79
C PRO A 35 11.81 -5.60 -9.10
N SER A 36 11.82 -6.79 -8.50
CA SER A 36 10.63 -7.34 -7.87
C SER A 36 10.25 -6.51 -6.63
N ILE A 37 8.97 -6.16 -6.51
CA ILE A 37 8.40 -5.63 -5.28
C ILE A 37 8.48 -6.73 -4.21
N ALA A 38 8.86 -6.37 -2.98
CA ALA A 38 9.03 -7.34 -1.92
C ALA A 38 7.71 -7.96 -1.46
N ARG A 39 6.66 -7.14 -1.39
CA ARG A 39 5.32 -7.60 -1.04
C ARG A 39 4.25 -6.72 -1.69
N VAL A 40 3.25 -7.36 -2.29
CA VAL A 40 2.04 -6.71 -2.77
C VAL A 40 0.88 -7.12 -1.87
N ILE A 41 0.39 -6.18 -1.07
CA ILE A 41 -0.69 -6.37 -0.11
C ILE A 41 -2.02 -6.17 -0.84
N ASP A 42 -2.81 -7.23 -0.94
CA ASP A 42 -4.15 -7.18 -1.51
C ASP A 42 -5.13 -6.55 -0.50
N VAL A 43 -5.64 -5.37 -0.80
CA VAL A 43 -6.58 -4.62 0.06
C VAL A 43 -8.00 -4.60 -0.50
N SER A 44 -8.28 -5.40 -1.54
CA SER A 44 -9.60 -5.45 -2.21
C SER A 44 -10.76 -5.82 -1.28
N ASN A 45 -10.50 -6.62 -0.25
CA ASN A 45 -11.53 -7.13 0.68
C ASN A 45 -11.71 -6.28 1.95
N GLY A 46 -11.06 -5.11 2.05
CA GLY A 46 -11.24 -4.14 3.15
C GLY A 46 -10.84 -4.60 4.55
N LYS A 47 -10.32 -5.83 4.71
CA LYS A 47 -9.96 -6.47 5.98
C LYS A 47 -8.47 -6.77 6.09
N VAL A 48 -7.60 -5.86 5.65
CA VAL A 48 -6.16 -6.11 5.66
C VAL A 48 -5.43 -5.11 6.53
N HIS A 49 -4.69 -5.65 7.49
CA HIS A 49 -3.82 -4.89 8.38
C HIS A 49 -2.51 -4.59 7.65
N VAL A 50 -2.49 -3.49 6.88
CA VAL A 50 -1.32 -3.03 6.12
C VAL A 50 -0.09 -2.90 7.03
N ALA A 51 -0.26 -2.36 8.25
CA ALA A 51 0.82 -2.21 9.21
C ALA A 51 1.44 -3.55 9.62
N GLU A 52 0.62 -4.56 9.91
CA GLU A 52 1.08 -5.91 10.28
C GLU A 52 1.85 -6.55 9.12
N SER A 53 1.31 -6.46 7.90
CA SER A 53 2.00 -6.94 6.70
C SER A 53 3.36 -6.27 6.46
N CYS A 54 3.48 -4.98 6.77
CA CYS A 54 4.77 -4.28 6.70
C CYS A 54 5.75 -4.78 7.76
N LEU A 55 5.30 -4.99 9.01
CA LEU A 55 6.15 -5.48 10.09
C LEU A 55 6.66 -6.90 9.81
N GLU A 56 5.80 -7.80 9.33
CA GLU A 56 6.19 -9.15 8.93
C GLU A 56 7.27 -9.15 7.84
N GLU A 57 7.11 -8.31 6.81
CA GLU A 57 8.05 -8.23 5.68
C GLU A 57 9.40 -7.59 6.05
N THR A 58 9.43 -6.86 7.16
CA THR A 58 10.58 -6.06 7.60
C THR A 58 11.21 -6.57 8.88
N GLY A 59 10.76 -7.72 9.39
CA GLY A 59 11.27 -8.29 10.65
C GLY A 59 11.00 -7.40 11.85
N GLY A 60 9.91 -6.62 11.82
CA GLY A 60 9.48 -5.73 12.89
C GLY A 60 10.08 -4.32 12.87
N LEU A 61 10.96 -4.00 11.92
CA LEU A 61 11.57 -2.67 11.81
C LEU A 61 10.61 -1.60 11.27
N GLY A 62 9.61 -2.01 10.50
CA GLY A 62 8.69 -1.09 9.82
C GLY A 62 9.26 -0.54 8.52
N VAL A 63 8.73 0.60 8.07
CA VAL A 63 9.10 1.23 6.79
C VAL A 63 9.64 2.64 7.03
N ASP A 64 10.64 3.03 6.24
CA ASP A 64 11.25 4.37 6.35
C ASP A 64 10.35 5.47 5.77
N ILE A 65 9.56 5.15 4.74
CA ILE A 65 8.72 6.09 3.99
C ILE A 65 7.36 5.45 3.71
N VAL A 66 6.29 6.21 3.96
CA VAL A 66 4.92 5.88 3.55
C VAL A 66 4.47 6.88 2.49
N ILE A 67 4.00 6.38 1.36
CA ILE A 67 3.35 7.18 0.31
C ILE A 67 1.87 6.81 0.31
N ASP A 68 1.05 7.66 0.93
CA ASP A 68 -0.41 7.53 0.88
C ASP A 68 -0.96 8.42 -0.23
N ALA A 69 -1.52 7.79 -1.26
CA ALA A 69 -2.22 8.44 -2.36
C ALA A 69 -3.69 8.02 -2.44
N GLY A 70 -4.21 7.36 -1.38
CA GLY A 70 -5.61 7.04 -1.23
C GLY A 70 -6.42 8.30 -0.96
N GLY A 71 -6.94 8.92 -2.03
CA GLY A 71 -7.85 10.06 -1.91
C GLY A 71 -9.14 9.65 -1.23
N GLY A 72 -9.29 10.00 0.05
CA GLY A 72 -10.57 9.85 0.74
C GLY A 72 -11.60 10.80 0.15
N TYR A 73 -12.59 10.28 -0.57
CA TYR A 73 -13.92 10.85 -0.37
C TYR A 73 -14.28 10.52 1.06
N LEU A 74 -14.36 11.54 1.92
CA LEU A 74 -15.06 11.41 3.19
C LEU A 74 -16.42 10.77 2.85
N ARG A 75 -16.64 9.53 3.28
CA ARG A 75 -18.00 8.99 3.35
C ARG A 75 -18.68 9.87 4.39
N THR A 76 -19.49 10.81 3.93
CA THR A 76 -20.29 11.71 4.76
C THR A 76 -21.42 10.95 5.46
N GLU A 77 -21.14 9.82 6.13
CA GLU A 77 -22.11 9.07 6.94
C GLU A 77 -21.41 8.38 8.14
N GLN A 78 -20.56 9.13 8.84
CA GLN A 78 -20.11 8.83 10.21
C GLN A 78 -19.81 10.16 10.93
N MET A 79 -20.79 11.08 10.95
CA MET A 79 -20.74 12.27 11.81
C MET A 79 -22.13 12.51 12.40
N GLN A 80 -22.66 11.48 13.08
CA GLN A 80 -23.90 11.59 13.85
C GLN A 80 -23.84 10.69 15.09
N GLU A 81 -22.71 10.64 15.79
CA GLU A 81 -22.67 10.02 17.13
C GLU A 81 -21.52 10.56 17.99
N VAL A 82 -21.30 11.88 17.98
CA VAL A 82 -20.61 12.57 19.09
C VAL A 82 -21.38 13.86 19.35
N GLY A 83 -22.49 13.72 20.07
CA GLY A 83 -23.42 14.81 20.34
C GLY A 83 -24.62 14.35 21.14
N SER A 84 -24.38 13.84 22.35
CA SER A 84 -25.30 13.89 23.50
C SER A 84 -24.49 13.69 24.77
#